data_AF-A0A7M2THI8-F1
#
_entry.id   AF-A0A7M2THI8-F1
#
_cell.length_a   1.000
_cell.length_b   1.000
_cell.length_c   1.000
_cell.angle_alpha   90.00
_cell.angle_beta   90.00
_cell.angle_gamma   90.00
#
_symmetry.space_group_name_H-M   'P 1'
#
loop_
_entity.id
_entity.type
_entity.pdbx_description
1 polymer ?
#
loop_
_entity_poly.entity_id
_entity_poly.type
_entity_poly.pdbx_seq_one_letter_code
_entity_poly.pdbx_strand_id
1 'polypeptide(L)'
;MSGSGPRGGRAEPCEIGAPPRGSGAAYPSGCSGHASFAAPVPDHRRWTADPAYSRPAALHPAPRRPSRPGPTAVATRTVPGGPASRTGVCRRPLVRERLTSNGRAGLSISDRVTREPTYTPKSASQGRKPDGGRRPPRRGVFVSVRIGVEEEFHVVEMESGMLVPRAARCLSLLPRRTFKSELHQSVVESNSGVHTSLDGLYADLTATRRRLDAAASSLGLAVVAAGTAPLAPGVFASPTAGARYRRMVEAYRKVAEEQLICGAQVHVDVPDRDTAVRVMCVVSPWLPVLLALSASSPYWQGSDTGYSSWRTMLWQRWPTAGPPGCFADAADYDGVVRDLIRAGTISDEGMIYYDVRPSAHLRTLELRLCDACPRAETVVLVAGLFRALVIDAQERLRTGRAPDCRGRHEWLRGASWRAARCALEATLVDPETHQEAPAGQVVRKLLTRMRPALEAHGDWQTVQALTEAALAEGSAARRIRRAAHDEDLLACVDMLIAETRGERRRPRSTPVGHPDVHSAVAGVTGSFYRSGAWSARPPIGG
;
A
#
# COMPACT_ATOMS: atom_id res chain seq x y z
N MET A 1 44.61 -45.71 -45.78
CA MET A 1 44.42 -44.23 -45.81
C MET A 1 43.81 -43.84 -44.46
N SER A 2 44.65 -43.76 -43.41
CA SER A 2 45.30 -42.53 -42.88
C SER A 2 44.27 -41.63 -42.20
N GLY A 3 44.12 -41.59 -40.88
CA GLY A 3 45.12 -41.29 -39.85
C GLY A 3 44.84 -39.85 -39.38
N SER A 4 44.49 -39.56 -38.12
CA SER A 4 45.47 -39.21 -37.08
C SER A 4 44.74 -38.78 -35.78
N GLY A 5 45.14 -39.33 -34.63
CA GLY A 5 45.17 -38.57 -33.37
C GLY A 5 46.47 -37.74 -33.30
N PRO A 6 46.96 -37.21 -32.14
CA PRO A 6 46.56 -37.55 -30.77
C PRO A 6 46.72 -36.42 -29.68
N ARG A 7 46.58 -36.80 -28.39
CA ARG A 7 47.16 -36.22 -27.13
C ARG A 7 46.69 -34.80 -26.72
N GLY A 8 46.45 -34.43 -25.46
CA GLY A 8 46.78 -34.97 -24.14
C GLY A 8 47.40 -33.84 -23.29
N GLY A 9 46.89 -33.58 -22.07
CA GLY A 9 47.60 -32.76 -21.07
C GLY A 9 46.71 -31.82 -20.22
N ARG A 10 46.62 -32.11 -18.91
CA ARG A 10 46.16 -31.21 -17.85
C ARG A 10 47.32 -30.34 -17.35
N ALA A 11 47.05 -29.09 -16.96
CA ALA A 11 47.75 -28.37 -15.88
C ALA A 11 46.92 -27.13 -15.44
N GLU A 12 47.14 -26.71 -14.20
CA GLU A 12 46.32 -25.91 -13.27
C GLU A 12 46.38 -24.36 -13.42
N PRO A 13 45.65 -23.56 -12.58
CA PRO A 13 45.24 -22.18 -12.86
C PRO A 13 46.16 -21.10 -12.26
N CYS A 14 46.04 -19.84 -12.73
CA CYS A 14 46.59 -18.68 -12.03
C CYS A 14 45.78 -17.39 -12.24
N GLU A 15 45.30 -16.88 -11.10
CA GLU A 15 45.30 -15.49 -10.63
C GLU A 15 44.60 -14.38 -11.43
N ILE A 16 43.50 -13.90 -10.83
CA ILE A 16 42.88 -12.59 -11.11
C ILE A 16 43.61 -11.55 -10.24
N GLY A 17 44.25 -10.59 -10.90
CA GLY A 17 45.05 -9.52 -10.29
C GLY A 17 44.25 -8.49 -9.48
N ALA A 18 44.90 -7.99 -8.44
CA ALA A 18 44.48 -6.84 -7.63
C ALA A 18 44.72 -5.50 -8.36
N PRO A 19 43.98 -4.41 -8.05
CA PRO A 19 44.23 -3.08 -8.60
C PRO A 19 45.35 -2.33 -7.85
N PRO A 20 46.07 -1.41 -8.54
CA PRO A 20 47.27 -0.78 -8.01
C PRO A 20 46.99 0.42 -7.09
N ARG A 21 47.91 0.65 -6.14
CA ARG A 21 48.09 1.88 -5.36
C ARG A 21 49.09 2.80 -6.08
N GLY A 22 48.90 4.12 -5.99
CA GLY A 22 50.04 5.06 -5.97
C GLY A 22 49.83 6.49 -6.48
N SER A 23 50.37 7.42 -5.69
CA SER A 23 50.62 8.88 -5.91
C SER A 23 49.41 9.81 -5.72
N GLY A 24 49.44 10.87 -4.91
CA GLY A 24 50.53 11.57 -4.23
C GLY A 24 50.45 13.06 -4.59
N ALA A 25 49.84 13.89 -3.74
CA ALA A 25 49.90 15.36 -3.87
C ALA A 25 49.81 16.03 -2.50
N ALA A 26 50.67 17.03 -2.32
CA ALA A 26 51.08 17.65 -1.08
C ALA A 26 50.08 18.65 -0.49
N TYR A 27 50.11 18.80 0.83
CA TYR A 27 49.52 19.91 1.59
C TYR A 27 50.59 20.98 1.84
N PRO A 28 50.25 22.29 1.75
CA PRO A 28 50.94 23.32 2.50
C PRO A 28 50.17 23.68 3.78
N SER A 29 50.93 23.88 4.84
CA SER A 29 50.54 24.29 6.18
C SER A 29 50.60 25.81 6.35
N GLY A 30 49.70 26.33 7.21
CA GLY A 30 49.95 27.49 8.07
C GLY A 30 49.27 28.82 7.70
N CYS A 31 48.25 29.24 8.46
CA CYS A 31 48.40 30.20 9.57
C CYS A 31 47.05 30.69 10.13
N SER A 32 46.92 30.56 11.46
CA SER A 32 46.25 31.41 12.46
C SER A 32 45.09 32.36 12.09
N GLY A 33 43.99 32.25 12.86
CA GLY A 33 43.03 33.34 13.06
C GLY A 33 41.89 32.96 14.00
N HIS A 34 41.94 33.48 15.23
CA HIS A 34 40.91 33.38 16.28
C HIS A 34 39.50 33.78 15.80
N ALA A 35 38.47 33.08 16.28
CA ALA A 35 37.27 33.69 16.87
C ALA A 35 36.36 32.60 17.47
N SER A 36 36.31 32.57 18.81
CA SER A 36 35.28 31.90 19.58
C SER A 36 33.94 32.60 19.38
N PHE A 37 32.89 31.86 19.03
CA PHE A 37 31.51 32.30 19.24
C PHE A 37 30.75 31.20 19.99
N ALA A 38 30.63 31.43 21.29
CA ALA A 38 29.66 30.78 22.15
C ALA A 38 28.32 31.52 22.04
N ALA A 39 27.22 30.77 21.96
CA ALA A 39 25.84 31.27 22.03
C ALA A 39 24.96 30.18 22.67
N PRO A 40 23.88 30.54 23.37
CA PRO A 40 23.76 30.22 24.80
C PRO A 40 22.73 29.13 25.11
N VAL A 41 22.93 28.51 26.28
CA VAL A 41 21.94 27.71 27.02
C VAL A 41 20.93 28.66 27.68
N PRO A 42 19.61 28.46 27.54
CA PRO A 42 18.64 29.00 28.48
C PRO A 42 18.24 27.93 29.48
N ASP A 43 18.45 28.28 30.75
CA ASP A 43 18.02 27.54 31.92
C ASP A 43 16.71 28.11 32.50
N HIS A 44 15.89 27.20 33.02
CA HIS A 44 14.71 27.28 33.91
C HIS A 44 13.73 28.48 33.87
N ARG A 45 12.42 28.19 33.78
CA ARG A 45 11.52 28.04 34.96
C ARG A 45 10.02 27.95 34.60
N ARG A 46 9.39 26.94 35.24
CA ARG A 46 8.04 26.87 35.83
C ARG A 46 6.79 26.97 34.93
N TRP A 47 6.12 25.84 34.81
CA TRP A 47 4.73 25.69 35.30
C TRP A 47 4.70 24.50 36.27
N THR A 48 4.17 24.75 37.47
CA THR A 48 4.05 23.80 38.58
C THR A 48 2.60 23.43 38.83
N ALA A 49 2.40 22.14 39.14
CA ALA A 49 1.34 21.50 39.95
C ALA A 49 -0.10 21.45 39.36
N ASP A 50 -0.88 20.37 39.52
CA ASP A 50 -0.92 19.43 40.65
C ASP A 50 -1.50 18.03 40.27
N PRO A 51 -1.33 16.99 41.12
CA PRO A 51 -1.40 15.56 40.81
C PRO A 51 -2.64 14.86 41.38
N ALA A 52 -2.92 13.67 40.86
CA ALA A 52 -3.54 12.60 41.63
C ALA A 52 -3.29 11.26 40.93
N TYR A 53 -2.37 10.45 41.44
CA TYR A 53 -2.62 9.06 41.83
C TYR A 53 -1.35 8.43 42.38
N SER A 54 -1.44 8.04 43.64
CA SER A 54 -0.37 7.50 44.47
C SER A 54 0.09 6.12 44.01
N ARG A 55 1.41 5.94 43.93
CA ARG A 55 2.10 4.64 43.92
C ARG A 55 2.28 4.14 45.36
N PRO A 56 2.28 2.82 45.60
CA PRO A 56 3.12 2.23 46.63
C PRO A 56 4.37 1.58 46.01
N ALA A 57 5.49 1.80 46.70
CA ALA A 57 6.77 1.17 46.46
C ALA A 57 6.76 -0.29 46.97
N ALA A 58 7.43 -1.19 46.25
CA ALA A 58 7.87 -2.47 46.79
C ALA A 58 9.22 -2.90 46.17
N LEU A 59 10.18 -2.98 47.08
CA LEU A 59 11.49 -3.62 47.12
C LEU A 59 11.79 -4.70 46.05
N HIS A 60 12.93 -4.53 45.37
CA HIS A 60 13.60 -5.56 44.56
C HIS A 60 14.37 -6.59 45.43
N PRO A 61 14.34 -7.88 45.07
CA PRO A 61 15.47 -8.78 45.27
C PRO A 61 16.22 -9.06 43.95
N ALA A 62 17.53 -9.20 44.06
CA ALA A 62 18.49 -9.38 42.97
C ALA A 62 18.26 -10.66 42.11
N PRO A 63 18.62 -10.66 40.81
CA PRO A 63 18.48 -11.84 39.97
C PRO A 63 19.58 -12.89 40.21
N ARG A 64 19.16 -14.14 40.39
CA ARG A 64 20.03 -15.33 40.38
C ARG A 64 20.46 -15.66 38.95
N ARG A 65 21.74 -15.97 38.76
CA ARG A 65 22.36 -16.44 37.51
C ARG A 65 21.73 -17.75 37.02
N PRO A 66 21.46 -17.93 35.71
CA PRO A 66 21.25 -19.26 35.15
C PRO A 66 22.58 -19.94 34.80
N SER A 67 22.65 -21.21 35.16
CA SER A 67 23.71 -22.19 34.90
C SER A 67 23.83 -22.55 33.41
N ARG A 68 25.09 -22.66 32.94
CA ARG A 68 25.48 -23.14 31.60
C ARG A 68 25.01 -24.58 31.34
N PRO A 69 24.51 -24.91 30.13
CA PRO A 69 24.54 -26.28 29.62
C PRO A 69 25.85 -26.56 28.87
N GLY A 70 26.42 -27.75 29.11
CA GLY A 70 27.60 -28.28 28.41
C GLY A 70 27.29 -28.78 26.99
N PRO A 71 28.33 -29.14 26.21
CA PRO A 71 28.20 -29.40 24.77
C PRO A 71 27.64 -30.78 24.47
N THR A 72 26.63 -30.86 23.59
CA THR A 72 26.16 -32.11 23.00
C THR A 72 26.75 -32.33 21.61
N ALA A 73 27.21 -33.56 21.40
CA ALA A 73 27.97 -34.03 20.25
C ALA A 73 27.15 -34.03 18.94
N VAL A 74 27.84 -33.68 17.85
CA VAL A 74 27.37 -33.76 16.47
C VAL A 74 27.55 -35.20 15.97
N ALA A 75 26.45 -35.87 15.63
CA ALA A 75 26.46 -37.12 14.90
C ALA A 75 26.26 -36.86 13.41
N THR A 76 27.32 -37.05 12.62
CA THR A 76 27.29 -37.07 11.16
C THR A 76 26.58 -38.31 10.65
N ARG A 77 25.58 -38.13 9.77
CA ARG A 77 24.99 -39.24 9.00
C ARG A 77 25.04 -38.92 7.51
N THR A 78 25.76 -39.77 6.81
CA THR A 78 25.95 -39.85 5.36
C THR A 78 24.65 -40.19 4.64
N VAL A 79 24.45 -39.59 3.45
CA VAL A 79 23.41 -39.96 2.46
C VAL A 79 24.10 -40.20 1.11
N PRO A 80 23.79 -41.28 0.37
CA PRO A 80 24.39 -41.53 -0.94
C PRO A 80 23.54 -41.01 -2.12
N GLY A 81 24.24 -40.51 -3.14
CA GLY A 81 24.04 -40.74 -4.59
C GLY A 81 22.69 -40.40 -5.27
N GLY A 82 22.73 -39.50 -6.25
CA GLY A 82 21.63 -39.19 -7.21
C GLY A 82 21.34 -40.29 -8.25
N PRO A 83 20.63 -40.03 -9.37
CA PRO A 83 21.09 -39.04 -10.36
C PRO A 83 20.02 -38.25 -11.19
N ALA A 84 20.55 -37.28 -11.96
CA ALA A 84 20.18 -36.82 -13.32
C ALA A 84 18.90 -35.97 -13.59
N SER A 85 19.16 -34.67 -13.78
CA SER A 85 18.75 -33.76 -14.86
C SER A 85 17.58 -34.13 -15.80
N ARG A 86 16.61 -33.20 -15.93
CA ARG A 86 15.92 -32.90 -17.20
C ARG A 86 15.55 -31.42 -17.31
N THR A 87 16.10 -30.78 -18.34
CA THR A 87 15.71 -29.48 -18.89
C THR A 87 14.31 -29.56 -19.51
N GLY A 88 13.40 -28.67 -19.14
CA GLY A 88 12.03 -28.60 -19.67
C GLY A 88 11.66 -27.18 -20.07
N VAL A 89 11.68 -26.93 -21.38
CA VAL A 89 11.20 -25.72 -22.06
C VAL A 89 9.69 -25.53 -21.78
N CYS A 90 9.30 -24.33 -21.36
CA CYS A 90 7.90 -23.98 -21.07
C CYS A 90 7.11 -23.79 -22.39
N ARG A 91 6.34 -24.80 -22.80
CA ARG A 91 5.33 -24.67 -23.88
C ARG A 91 3.98 -24.28 -23.27
N ARG A 92 3.44 -23.14 -23.72
CA ARG A 92 2.05 -22.70 -23.50
C ARG A 92 1.04 -23.74 -24.02
N PRO A 93 -0.06 -24.04 -23.30
CA PRO A 93 -1.25 -24.58 -23.91
C PRO A 93 -2.16 -23.44 -24.39
N LEU A 94 -2.49 -23.46 -25.68
CA LEU A 94 -3.65 -22.76 -26.25
C LEU A 94 -4.91 -23.53 -25.82
N VAL A 95 -5.77 -22.91 -25.01
CA VAL A 95 -7.15 -23.36 -24.83
C VAL A 95 -8.06 -22.40 -25.57
N ARG A 96 -8.74 -22.95 -26.57
CA ARG A 96 -9.73 -22.29 -27.42
C ARG A 96 -11.10 -22.64 -26.84
N GLU A 97 -11.72 -21.71 -26.12
CA GLU A 97 -13.10 -21.88 -25.66
C GLU A 97 -14.05 -20.93 -26.40
N ARG A 98 -15.17 -21.51 -26.79
CA ARG A 98 -16.19 -20.95 -27.67
C ARG A 98 -17.06 -19.95 -26.90
N LEU A 99 -17.37 -18.87 -27.61
CA LEU A 99 -18.41 -17.91 -27.29
C LEU A 99 -19.78 -18.61 -27.21
N THR A 100 -20.47 -18.45 -26.10
CA THR A 100 -21.93 -18.40 -26.08
C THR A 100 -22.37 -17.14 -25.33
N SER A 101 -23.11 -16.31 -26.07
CA SER A 101 -23.78 -15.11 -25.62
C SER A 101 -24.89 -15.43 -24.63
N ASN A 102 -25.03 -14.66 -23.54
CA ASN A 102 -26.35 -14.29 -23.02
C ASN A 102 -26.28 -13.12 -22.01
N GLY A 103 -27.11 -12.10 -22.29
CA GLY A 103 -27.92 -11.36 -21.32
C GLY A 103 -27.22 -10.49 -20.27
N ARG A 104 -26.97 -9.21 -20.61
CA ARG A 104 -26.77 -8.15 -19.61
C ARG A 104 -28.13 -7.73 -19.03
N ALA A 105 -28.27 -7.81 -17.70
CA ALA A 105 -29.26 -7.06 -16.95
C ALA A 105 -28.52 -6.07 -16.03
N GLY A 106 -28.63 -4.78 -16.33
CA GLY A 106 -28.14 -3.71 -15.47
C GLY A 106 -29.13 -3.47 -14.33
N LEU A 107 -28.61 -3.33 -13.11
CA LEU A 107 -29.40 -2.90 -11.96
C LEU A 107 -28.84 -1.56 -11.47
N SER A 108 -29.65 -0.53 -11.71
CA SER A 108 -29.54 0.82 -11.17
C SER A 108 -30.11 0.81 -9.75
N ILE A 109 -29.34 1.30 -8.79
CA ILE A 109 -29.81 1.61 -7.43
C ILE A 109 -30.28 3.06 -7.47
N SER A 110 -31.59 3.27 -7.60
CA SER A 110 -32.31 4.49 -7.20
C SER A 110 -33.81 4.20 -7.16
N ASP A 111 -34.50 4.94 -6.29
CA ASP A 111 -35.95 5.06 -6.13
C ASP A 111 -36.63 4.14 -5.12
N ARG A 112 -36.72 4.64 -3.88
CA ARG A 112 -37.98 4.64 -3.11
C ARG A 112 -37.90 5.60 -1.91
N VAL A 113 -38.50 6.78 -2.07
CA VAL A 113 -39.04 7.57 -0.95
C VAL A 113 -40.38 8.14 -1.38
N THR A 114 -41.41 7.87 -0.57
CA THR A 114 -42.40 8.82 -0.02
C THR A 114 -43.70 8.08 0.33
N ARG A 115 -43.94 7.86 1.62
CA ARG A 115 -45.30 7.87 2.19
C ARG A 115 -45.23 8.42 3.61
N GLU A 116 -46.00 9.48 3.83
CA GLU A 116 -46.17 10.21 5.08
C GLU A 116 -46.84 9.35 6.17
N PRO A 117 -46.61 9.64 7.47
CA PRO A 117 -47.41 9.07 8.55
C PRO A 117 -48.51 10.04 9.01
N THR A 118 -49.77 9.60 8.89
CA THR A 118 -50.91 10.19 9.59
C THR A 118 -50.90 9.83 11.08
N TYR A 119 -51.03 10.86 11.91
CA TYR A 119 -51.18 10.80 13.37
C TYR A 119 -52.64 10.64 13.78
N THR A 120 -52.92 9.72 14.71
CA THR A 120 -54.18 9.71 15.51
C THR A 120 -53.91 9.24 16.95
N PRO A 121 -54.67 9.71 17.95
CA PRO A 121 -54.29 9.64 19.36
C PRO A 121 -54.85 8.42 20.11
N LYS A 122 -54.26 8.23 21.30
CA LYS A 122 -54.43 7.14 22.26
C LYS A 122 -55.88 6.95 22.76
N SER A 123 -56.27 5.70 22.95
CA SER A 123 -57.28 5.31 23.95
C SER A 123 -56.65 4.32 24.96
N ALA A 124 -57.07 4.47 26.21
CA ALA A 124 -56.61 3.70 27.36
C ALA A 124 -57.62 2.61 27.71
N SER A 125 -57.16 1.41 28.05
CA SER A 125 -57.85 0.54 29.02
C SER A 125 -56.95 -0.59 29.57
N GLN A 126 -56.87 -0.58 30.90
CA GLN A 126 -57.01 -1.71 31.82
C GLN A 126 -55.99 -2.87 31.84
N GLY A 127 -55.08 -2.74 32.80
CA GLY A 127 -54.73 -3.71 33.85
C GLY A 127 -54.89 -5.21 33.57
N ARG A 128 -53.76 -5.88 33.34
CA ARG A 128 -53.59 -7.33 33.55
C ARG A 128 -52.30 -7.58 34.34
N LYS A 129 -52.39 -8.34 35.43
CA LYS A 129 -51.25 -8.73 36.30
C LYS A 129 -50.19 -9.49 35.48
N PRO A 130 -48.88 -9.27 35.70
CA PRO A 130 -47.86 -10.05 35.02
C PRO A 130 -47.67 -11.39 35.74
N ASP A 131 -47.95 -12.46 35.00
CA ASP A 131 -47.58 -13.83 35.33
C ASP A 131 -46.05 -14.02 35.16
N GLY A 132 -45.47 -14.97 35.89
CA GLY A 132 -44.04 -15.21 36.10
C GLY A 132 -43.24 -15.62 34.86
N GLY A 133 -43.07 -14.69 33.92
CA GLY A 133 -42.32 -14.87 32.69
C GLY A 133 -40.81 -14.95 32.91
N ARG A 134 -40.25 -16.12 32.61
CA ARG A 134 -38.82 -16.42 32.43
C ARG A 134 -38.12 -15.23 31.74
N ARG A 135 -37.13 -14.64 32.43
CA ARG A 135 -36.32 -13.52 31.93
C ARG A 135 -35.81 -13.88 30.52
N PRO A 136 -36.06 -13.06 29.49
CA PRO A 136 -35.50 -13.32 28.17
C PRO A 136 -33.98 -13.37 28.31
N PRO A 137 -33.26 -14.22 27.54
CA PRO A 137 -31.82 -14.19 27.53
C PRO A 137 -31.41 -12.75 27.25
N ARG A 138 -30.57 -12.17 28.12
CA ARG A 138 -30.00 -10.85 27.90
C ARG A 138 -29.43 -10.89 26.49
N ARG A 139 -30.01 -10.12 25.55
CA ARG A 139 -29.37 -9.88 24.25
C ARG A 139 -27.96 -9.45 24.61
N GLY A 140 -26.98 -10.25 24.21
CA GLY A 140 -25.58 -9.89 24.39
C GLY A 140 -25.43 -8.47 23.87
N VAL A 141 -24.84 -7.59 24.68
CA VAL A 141 -24.48 -6.26 24.22
C VAL A 141 -23.47 -6.49 23.11
N PHE A 142 -23.92 -6.48 21.86
CA PHE A 142 -23.04 -6.52 20.71
C PHE A 142 -22.26 -5.22 20.74
N VAL A 143 -21.00 -5.29 21.19
CA VAL A 143 -20.08 -4.17 21.08
C VAL A 143 -19.77 -4.03 19.59
N SER A 144 -20.30 -2.98 18.97
CA SER A 144 -20.03 -2.69 17.56
C SER A 144 -18.54 -2.35 17.40
N VAL A 145 -17.83 -3.15 16.59
CA VAL A 145 -16.42 -2.91 16.24
C VAL A 145 -16.36 -1.83 15.17
N ARG A 146 -15.86 -0.65 15.56
CA ARG A 146 -15.80 0.53 14.70
C ARG A 146 -14.57 0.52 13.82
N ILE A 147 -14.67 1.25 12.71
CA ILE A 147 -13.62 1.42 11.71
C ILE A 147 -13.40 2.89 11.38
N GLY A 148 -12.17 3.23 11.03
CA GLY A 148 -11.79 4.52 10.46
C GLY A 148 -10.72 4.31 9.39
N VAL A 149 -10.64 5.22 8.43
CA VAL A 149 -9.71 5.13 7.31
C VAL A 149 -8.95 6.43 7.16
N GLU A 150 -7.66 6.31 6.88
CA GLU A 150 -6.82 7.38 6.38
C GLU A 150 -6.51 7.10 4.91
N GLU A 151 -6.65 8.12 4.05
CA GLU A 151 -6.34 8.04 2.62
C GLU A 151 -5.32 9.10 2.25
N GLU A 152 -4.29 8.72 1.51
CA GLU A 152 -3.30 9.64 0.95
C GLU A 152 -3.53 9.83 -0.55
N PHE A 153 -3.40 11.07 -1.02
CA PHE A 153 -3.63 11.46 -2.41
C PHE A 153 -2.45 12.22 -2.96
N HIS A 154 -2.04 11.85 -4.17
CA HIS A 154 -1.10 12.62 -4.97
C HIS A 154 -1.78 13.87 -5.55
N VAL A 155 -1.10 15.01 -5.52
CA VAL A 155 -1.53 16.25 -6.18
C VAL A 155 -0.84 16.38 -7.53
N VAL A 156 -1.62 16.43 -8.60
CA VAL A 156 -1.13 16.52 -9.97
C VAL A 156 -1.62 17.79 -10.65
N GLU A 157 -0.88 18.26 -11.64
CA GLU A 157 -1.39 19.28 -12.56
C GLU A 157 -2.43 18.64 -13.51
N MET A 158 -3.56 19.31 -13.73
CA MET A 158 -4.69 18.75 -14.48
C MET A 158 -4.36 18.48 -15.95
N GLU A 159 -3.58 19.35 -16.60
CA GLU A 159 -3.30 19.24 -18.04
C GLU A 159 -2.20 18.24 -18.37
N SER A 160 -1.04 18.35 -17.72
CA SER A 160 0.10 17.44 -17.97
C SER A 160 0.02 16.12 -17.20
N GLY A 161 -0.83 16.02 -16.16
CA GLY A 161 -0.89 14.87 -15.26
C GLY A 161 0.35 14.72 -14.36
N MET A 162 1.26 15.69 -14.36
CA MET A 162 2.52 15.63 -13.62
C MET A 162 2.29 15.84 -12.12
N LEU A 163 2.95 15.03 -11.29
CA LEU A 163 3.00 15.23 -9.84
C LEU A 163 3.64 16.59 -9.49
N VAL A 164 2.98 17.38 -8.64
CA VAL A 164 3.42 18.73 -8.27
C VAL A 164 3.44 18.96 -6.75
N PRO A 165 4.42 19.73 -6.20
CA PRO A 165 4.53 20.01 -4.77
C PRO A 165 3.56 21.14 -4.33
N ARG A 166 2.25 20.97 -4.56
CA ARG A 166 1.23 22.01 -4.31
C ARG A 166 0.16 21.61 -3.28
N ALA A 167 0.38 20.56 -2.48
CA ALA A 167 -0.57 20.11 -1.46
C ALA A 167 -0.96 21.22 -0.46
N ALA A 168 -0.02 22.07 -0.05
CA ALA A 168 -0.28 23.19 0.85
C ALA A 168 -1.34 24.17 0.31
N ARG A 169 -1.42 24.35 -1.02
CA ARG A 169 -2.44 25.19 -1.66
C ARG A 169 -3.83 24.57 -1.50
N CYS A 170 -3.98 23.28 -1.78
CA CYS A 170 -5.23 22.55 -1.57
C CYS A 170 -5.65 22.59 -0.09
N LEU A 171 -4.71 22.31 0.83
CA LEU A 171 -4.96 22.30 2.27
C LEU A 171 -5.40 23.65 2.83
N SER A 172 -5.01 24.77 2.22
CA SER A 172 -5.44 26.11 2.65
C SER A 172 -6.94 26.36 2.47
N LEU A 173 -7.60 25.57 1.62
CA LEU A 173 -9.04 25.65 1.33
C LEU A 173 -9.85 24.59 2.10
N LEU A 174 -9.20 23.74 2.89
CA LEU A 174 -9.79 22.56 3.52
C LEU A 174 -9.66 22.62 5.04
N PRO A 175 -10.60 22.02 5.80
CA PRO A 175 -10.52 22.02 7.25
C PRO A 175 -9.43 21.07 7.75
N ARG A 176 -8.53 21.63 8.54
CA ARG A 176 -7.34 20.95 9.11
C ARG A 176 -7.64 19.71 9.96
N ARG A 177 -8.87 19.56 10.45
CA ARG A 177 -9.28 18.37 11.22
C ARG A 177 -9.41 17.13 10.34
N THR A 178 -9.81 17.30 9.09
CA THR A 178 -10.04 16.22 8.13
C THR A 178 -8.85 16.04 7.21
N PHE A 179 -8.17 17.13 6.82
CA PHE A 179 -7.08 17.10 5.85
C PHE A 179 -5.77 17.58 6.46
N LYS A 180 -4.70 16.84 6.20
CA LYS A 180 -3.36 17.11 6.72
C LYS A 180 -2.30 17.07 5.62
N SER A 181 -1.18 17.73 5.89
CA SER A 181 0.04 17.58 5.09
C SER A 181 0.77 16.29 5.45
N GLU A 182 1.42 15.65 4.48
CA GLU A 182 2.35 14.55 4.73
C GLU A 182 3.83 14.94 4.45
N LEU A 183 4.76 13.98 4.47
CA LEU A 183 6.21 14.10 4.29
C LEU A 183 6.57 14.86 3.02
N HIS A 184 5.83 14.61 1.93
CA HIS A 184 6.04 15.28 0.65
C HIS A 184 4.96 16.33 0.39
N GLN A 185 5.40 17.46 -0.16
CA GLN A 185 4.54 18.60 -0.51
C GLN A 185 3.58 18.31 -1.67
N SER A 186 3.64 17.11 -2.24
CA SER A 186 2.75 16.61 -3.30
C SER A 186 1.68 15.65 -2.78
N VAL A 187 1.56 15.46 -1.46
CA VAL A 187 0.63 14.53 -0.83
C VAL A 187 -0.32 15.26 0.12
N VAL A 188 -1.61 14.92 0.02
CA VAL A 188 -2.65 15.29 0.98
C VAL A 188 -3.13 14.02 1.68
N GLU A 189 -3.13 14.01 3.01
CA GLU A 189 -3.78 12.97 3.82
C GLU A 189 -5.20 13.43 4.17
N SER A 190 -6.17 12.52 4.13
CA SER A 190 -7.51 12.72 4.68
C SER A 190 -7.89 11.63 5.67
N ASN A 191 -8.60 12.00 6.73
CA ASN A 191 -9.07 11.08 7.76
C ASN A 191 -10.60 11.04 7.75
N SER A 192 -11.17 9.84 7.63
CA SER A 192 -12.60 9.63 7.82
C SER A 192 -13.01 9.89 9.28
N GLY A 193 -14.31 10.05 9.50
CA GLY A 193 -14.92 9.81 10.80
C GLY A 193 -14.81 8.34 11.24
N VAL A 194 -15.35 8.04 12.42
CA VAL A 194 -15.41 6.68 12.97
C VAL A 194 -16.79 6.10 12.66
N HIS A 195 -16.80 4.93 12.01
CA HIS A 195 -18.01 4.32 11.47
C HIS A 195 -18.29 2.94 12.06
N THR A 196 -19.57 2.59 12.17
CA THR A 196 -20.03 1.24 12.55
C THR A 196 -20.48 0.42 11.33
N SER A 197 -20.78 1.05 10.19
CA SER A 197 -21.21 0.41 8.95
C SER A 197 -20.31 0.77 7.77
N LEU A 198 -20.22 -0.15 6.80
CA LEU A 198 -19.48 0.09 5.55
C LEU A 198 -20.15 1.15 4.66
N ASP A 199 -21.48 1.25 4.68
CA ASP A 199 -22.21 2.28 3.93
C ASP A 199 -21.90 3.69 4.46
N GLY A 200 -21.83 3.84 5.79
CA GLY A 200 -21.44 5.11 6.43
C GLY A 200 -20.01 5.50 6.08
N LEU A 201 -19.09 4.53 6.11
CA LEU A 201 -17.71 4.74 5.67
C LEU A 201 -17.66 5.15 4.19
N TYR A 202 -18.35 4.46 3.29
CA TYR A 202 -18.38 4.79 1.86
C TYR A 202 -18.89 6.22 1.60
N ALA A 203 -19.99 6.60 2.26
CA ALA A 203 -20.56 7.94 2.13
C ALA A 203 -19.58 9.03 2.59
N ASP A 204 -18.86 8.78 3.68
CA ASP A 204 -17.84 9.71 4.20
C ASP A 204 -16.63 9.82 3.27
N LEU A 205 -16.07 8.69 2.83
CA LEU A 205 -14.93 8.68 1.90
C LEU A 205 -15.26 9.41 0.60
N THR A 206 -16.42 9.14 0.01
CA THR A 206 -16.85 9.81 -1.24
C THR A 206 -17.11 11.30 -1.04
N ALA A 207 -17.72 11.72 0.08
CA ALA A 207 -17.91 13.13 0.40
C ALA A 207 -16.57 13.85 0.62
N THR A 208 -15.64 13.21 1.32
CA THR A 208 -14.30 13.73 1.60
C THR A 208 -13.48 13.89 0.32
N ARG A 209 -13.48 12.87 -0.57
CA ARG A 209 -12.85 12.92 -1.89
C ARG A 209 -13.43 14.03 -2.78
N ARG A 210 -14.76 14.20 -2.83
CA ARG A 210 -15.40 15.30 -3.58
C ARG A 210 -14.98 16.68 -3.10
N ARG A 211 -14.84 16.86 -1.78
CA ARG A 211 -14.38 18.13 -1.20
C ARG A 211 -12.93 18.43 -1.55
N LEU A 212 -12.07 17.41 -1.50
CA LEU A 212 -10.67 17.54 -1.91
C LEU A 212 -10.55 17.86 -3.40
N ASP A 213 -11.32 17.17 -4.25
CA ASP A 213 -11.35 17.41 -5.69
C ASP A 213 -11.85 18.83 -6.02
N ALA A 214 -12.90 19.32 -5.36
CA ALA A 214 -13.38 20.69 -5.55
C ALA A 214 -12.31 21.73 -5.19
N ALA A 215 -11.58 21.52 -4.09
CA ALA A 215 -10.48 22.40 -3.69
C ALA A 215 -9.33 22.37 -4.70
N ALA A 216 -8.90 21.19 -5.15
CA ALA A 216 -7.84 21.03 -6.13
C ALA A 216 -8.22 21.64 -7.49
N SER A 217 -9.43 21.33 -7.97
CA SER A 217 -9.93 21.80 -9.27
C SER A 217 -10.02 23.32 -9.35
N SER A 218 -10.37 23.99 -8.25
CA SER A 218 -10.38 25.47 -8.17
C SER A 218 -9.00 26.12 -8.37
N LEU A 219 -7.93 25.33 -8.29
CA LEU A 219 -6.54 25.75 -8.43
C LEU A 219 -5.88 25.26 -9.73
N GLY A 220 -6.66 24.67 -10.66
CA GLY A 220 -6.12 24.03 -11.87
C GLY A 220 -5.35 22.73 -11.58
N LEU A 221 -5.61 22.10 -10.43
CA LEU A 221 -4.98 20.86 -9.98
C LEU A 221 -6.02 19.73 -9.96
N ALA A 222 -5.53 18.50 -9.91
CA ALA A 222 -6.33 17.32 -9.61
C ALA A 222 -5.67 16.48 -8.52
N VAL A 223 -6.43 15.53 -7.97
CA VAL A 223 -5.93 14.56 -7.00
C VAL A 223 -6.08 13.15 -7.53
N VAL A 224 -5.12 12.30 -7.18
CA VAL A 224 -5.05 10.90 -7.59
C VAL A 224 -4.82 10.02 -6.38
N ALA A 225 -5.70 9.06 -6.16
CA ALA A 225 -5.48 7.96 -5.22
C ALA A 225 -4.82 6.78 -5.94
N ALA A 226 -3.51 6.60 -5.77
CA ALA A 226 -2.76 5.46 -6.28
C ALA A 226 -1.49 5.27 -5.44
N GLY A 227 -0.96 4.05 -5.36
CA GLY A 227 0.24 3.78 -4.55
C GLY A 227 1.46 4.61 -4.97
N THR A 228 1.56 4.96 -6.25
CA THR A 228 2.54 5.86 -6.86
C THR A 228 1.86 6.66 -7.97
N ALA A 229 2.33 7.88 -8.21
CA ALA A 229 1.94 8.65 -9.39
C ALA A 229 2.64 8.09 -10.64
N PRO A 230 1.93 7.80 -11.75
CA PRO A 230 2.55 7.32 -12.98
C PRO A 230 3.57 8.31 -13.56
N LEU A 231 3.20 9.60 -13.54
CA LEU A 231 4.01 10.71 -14.05
C LEU A 231 4.53 11.55 -12.87
N ALA A 232 5.82 11.42 -12.59
CA ALA A 232 6.50 12.19 -11.56
C ALA A 232 7.88 12.65 -12.06
N PRO A 233 8.30 13.90 -11.78
CA PRO A 233 9.64 14.35 -12.14
C PRO A 233 10.74 13.50 -11.46
N GLY A 234 11.87 13.35 -12.16
CA GLY A 234 13.00 12.51 -11.76
C GLY A 234 13.66 12.89 -10.43
N VAL A 235 13.52 14.14 -10.00
CA VAL A 235 14.09 14.69 -8.77
C VAL A 235 13.02 15.47 -8.02
N PHE A 236 12.56 14.95 -6.88
CA PHE A 236 11.76 15.70 -5.92
C PHE A 236 12.66 16.34 -4.88
N ALA A 237 12.94 17.62 -5.04
CA ALA A 237 13.67 18.41 -4.07
C ALA A 237 12.70 19.25 -3.24
N SER A 238 12.09 18.66 -2.20
CA SER A 238 11.85 19.31 -0.90
C SER A 238 10.85 18.52 -0.02
N PRO A 239 11.23 18.10 1.19
CA PRO A 239 10.27 17.64 2.19
C PRO A 239 9.32 18.76 2.61
N THR A 240 8.17 18.40 3.15
CA THR A 240 7.25 19.34 3.80
C THR A 240 7.93 20.08 4.93
N ALA A 241 7.64 21.38 5.06
CA ALA A 241 8.20 22.22 6.11
C ALA A 241 7.81 21.69 7.49
N GLY A 242 8.78 21.13 8.22
CA GLY A 242 8.59 20.62 9.58
C GLY A 242 9.89 20.05 10.13
N ALA A 243 10.18 20.30 11.40
CA ALA A 243 11.43 19.85 12.02
C ALA A 243 11.56 18.32 12.01
N ARG A 244 10.43 17.60 12.13
CA ARG A 244 10.39 16.13 12.05
C ARG A 244 10.79 15.61 10.66
N TYR A 245 10.16 16.13 9.61
CA TYR A 245 10.41 15.70 8.23
C TYR A 245 11.83 16.03 7.74
N ARG A 246 12.38 17.19 8.12
CA ARG A 246 13.78 17.52 7.83
C ARG A 246 14.75 16.53 8.45
N ARG A 247 14.53 16.17 9.72
CA ARG A 247 15.34 15.14 10.40
C ARG A 247 15.22 13.78 9.75
N MET A 248 14.02 13.39 9.29
CA MET A 248 13.84 12.13 8.57
C MET A 248 14.63 12.12 7.26
N VAL A 249 14.56 13.17 6.44
CA VAL A 249 15.33 13.23 5.18
C VAL A 249 16.83 13.21 5.44
N GLU A 250 17.30 13.90 6.47
CA GLU A 250 18.71 13.88 6.85
C GLU A 250 19.18 12.50 7.33
N ALA A 251 18.37 11.83 8.15
CA ALA A 251 18.72 10.51 8.72
C ALA A 251 18.62 9.37 7.70
N TYR A 252 17.59 9.36 6.84
CA TYR A 252 17.28 8.22 5.95
C TYR A 252 17.65 8.46 4.48
N ARG A 253 18.04 9.69 4.13
CA ARG A 253 18.64 10.07 2.84
C ARG A 253 17.80 9.56 1.65
N LYS A 254 18.41 8.78 0.76
CA LYS A 254 17.82 8.32 -0.51
C LYS A 254 16.49 7.59 -0.32
N VAL A 255 16.32 6.86 0.79
CA VAL A 255 15.07 6.15 1.10
C VAL A 255 13.92 7.14 1.32
N ALA A 256 14.18 8.27 1.98
CA ALA A 256 13.20 9.33 2.18
C ALA A 256 12.99 10.19 0.92
N GLU A 257 14.03 10.45 0.14
CA GLU A 257 13.91 11.19 -1.13
C GLU A 257 13.02 10.48 -2.15
N GLU A 258 13.07 9.14 -2.19
CA GLU A 258 12.29 8.32 -3.12
C GLU A 258 10.90 7.91 -2.59
N GLN A 259 10.50 8.38 -1.40
CA GLN A 259 9.23 8.01 -0.74
C GLN A 259 8.02 8.75 -1.31
N LEU A 260 7.87 8.77 -2.64
CA LEU A 260 6.71 9.35 -3.34
C LEU A 260 5.59 8.32 -3.48
N ILE A 261 5.06 7.89 -2.34
CA ILE A 261 4.02 6.87 -2.25
C ILE A 261 2.80 7.39 -1.50
N CYS A 262 1.63 6.83 -1.81
CA CYS A 262 0.39 7.05 -1.06
C CYS A 262 -0.21 5.72 -0.60
N GLY A 263 -0.62 5.63 0.66
CA GLY A 263 -1.31 4.48 1.24
C GLY A 263 -2.80 4.71 1.48
N ALA A 264 -3.49 3.62 1.79
CA ALA A 264 -4.77 3.65 2.49
C ALA A 264 -4.62 2.86 3.78
N GLN A 265 -4.81 3.51 4.92
CA GLN A 265 -4.67 2.91 6.24
C GLN A 265 -6.05 2.64 6.84
N VAL A 266 -6.22 1.47 7.47
CA VAL A 266 -7.49 1.09 8.11
C VAL A 266 -7.27 0.87 9.59
N HIS A 267 -8.05 1.58 10.40
CA HIS A 267 -8.12 1.41 11.84
C HIS A 267 -9.34 0.56 12.21
N VAL A 268 -9.15 -0.43 13.06
CA VAL A 268 -10.24 -1.25 13.64
C VAL A 268 -10.11 -1.25 15.15
N ASP A 269 -11.22 -1.00 15.85
CA ASP A 269 -11.28 -1.03 17.31
C ASP A 269 -10.77 -2.36 17.88
N VAL A 270 -10.01 -2.26 18.96
CA VAL A 270 -9.60 -3.38 19.82
C VAL A 270 -9.76 -2.98 21.29
N PRO A 271 -10.05 -3.93 22.19
CA PRO A 271 -10.37 -3.61 23.58
C PRO A 271 -9.16 -3.00 24.28
N ASP A 272 -7.94 -3.47 24.04
CA ASP A 272 -6.75 -3.01 24.74
C ASP A 272 -5.49 -3.26 23.90
N ARG A 273 -4.36 -2.74 24.37
CA ARG A 273 -3.08 -2.79 23.67
C ARG A 273 -2.51 -4.21 23.59
N ASP A 274 -2.67 -5.02 24.65
CA ASP A 274 -2.24 -6.43 24.64
C ASP A 274 -3.00 -7.23 23.58
N THR A 275 -4.32 -7.02 23.51
CA THR A 275 -5.16 -7.59 22.47
C THR A 275 -4.73 -7.10 21.09
N ALA A 276 -4.42 -5.81 20.93
CA ALA A 276 -3.91 -5.27 19.66
C ALA A 276 -2.65 -6.01 19.20
N VAL A 277 -1.66 -6.17 20.10
CA VAL A 277 -0.39 -6.84 19.80
C VAL A 277 -0.59 -8.32 19.45
N ARG A 278 -1.46 -9.01 20.17
CA ARG A 278 -1.74 -10.43 19.88
C ARG A 278 -2.53 -10.60 18.58
N VAL A 279 -3.54 -9.76 18.33
CA VAL A 279 -4.32 -9.77 17.09
C VAL A 279 -3.43 -9.48 15.88
N MET A 280 -2.48 -8.54 16.01
CA MET A 280 -1.50 -8.19 14.98
C MET A 280 -0.83 -9.44 14.38
N CYS A 281 -0.39 -10.37 15.24
CA CYS A 281 0.22 -11.62 14.82
C CYS A 281 -0.76 -12.55 14.09
N VAL A 282 -1.99 -12.69 14.61
CA VAL A 282 -3.01 -13.60 14.07
C VAL A 282 -3.50 -13.17 12.68
N VAL A 283 -3.59 -11.86 12.42
CA VAL A 283 -4.06 -11.33 11.12
C VAL A 283 -2.97 -11.28 10.04
N SER A 284 -1.69 -11.20 10.46
CA SER A 284 -0.54 -10.99 9.58
C SER A 284 -0.47 -11.94 8.36
N PRO A 285 -0.74 -13.26 8.48
CA PRO A 285 -0.75 -14.18 7.35
C PRO A 285 -1.71 -13.81 6.21
N TRP A 286 -2.78 -13.08 6.48
CA TRP A 286 -3.79 -12.72 5.48
C TRP A 286 -3.57 -11.34 4.84
N LEU A 287 -2.67 -10.52 5.37
CA LEU A 287 -2.42 -9.17 4.85
C LEU A 287 -1.92 -9.12 3.39
N PRO A 288 -1.09 -10.07 2.90
CA PRO A 288 -0.72 -10.11 1.48
C PRO A 288 -1.93 -10.18 0.54
N VAL A 289 -3.06 -10.75 0.98
CA VAL A 289 -4.29 -10.81 0.19
C VAL A 289 -4.92 -9.41 0.06
N LEU A 290 -4.91 -8.62 1.14
CA LEU A 290 -5.39 -7.22 1.13
C LEU A 290 -4.48 -6.32 0.28
N LEU A 291 -3.17 -6.57 0.30
CA LEU A 291 -2.23 -5.91 -0.61
C LEU A 291 -2.56 -6.22 -2.09
N ALA A 292 -2.82 -7.49 -2.41
CA ALA A 292 -3.18 -7.88 -3.78
C ALA A 292 -4.46 -7.19 -4.28
N LEU A 293 -5.46 -6.99 -3.41
CA LEU A 293 -6.70 -6.29 -3.72
C LEU A 293 -6.50 -4.77 -3.93
N SER A 294 -5.56 -4.16 -3.20
CA SER A 294 -5.31 -2.70 -3.22
C SER A 294 -4.27 -2.26 -4.25
N ALA A 295 -3.46 -3.18 -4.78
CA ALA A 295 -2.33 -2.88 -5.66
C ALA A 295 -2.70 -1.95 -6.85
N SER A 296 -2.08 -0.76 -6.86
CA SER A 296 -2.43 0.34 -7.77
C SER A 296 -1.21 1.14 -8.26
N SER A 297 0.00 0.61 -8.08
CA SER A 297 1.24 1.35 -8.36
C SER A 297 2.18 0.62 -9.35
N PRO A 298 1.77 0.39 -10.61
CA PRO A 298 2.63 -0.32 -11.56
C PRO A 298 3.72 0.53 -12.20
N TYR A 299 3.54 1.86 -12.25
CA TYR A 299 4.49 2.79 -12.84
C TYR A 299 5.24 3.58 -11.77
N TRP A 300 6.48 3.93 -12.06
CA TRP A 300 7.27 4.84 -11.26
C TRP A 300 8.18 5.65 -12.19
N GLN A 301 8.16 6.99 -12.05
CA GLN A 301 8.82 7.95 -12.95
C GLN A 301 8.67 7.60 -14.44
N GLY A 302 7.43 7.39 -14.87
CA GLY A 302 7.11 7.12 -16.26
C GLY A 302 7.52 5.75 -16.80
N SER A 303 8.03 4.84 -15.98
CA SER A 303 8.43 3.49 -16.40
C SER A 303 7.57 2.41 -15.74
N ASP A 304 7.15 1.40 -16.50
CA ASP A 304 6.51 0.20 -15.92
C ASP A 304 7.57 -0.56 -15.12
N THR A 305 7.31 -0.74 -13.84
CA THR A 305 8.23 -1.38 -12.91
C THR A 305 8.21 -2.91 -13.01
N GLY A 306 7.19 -3.45 -13.68
CA GLY A 306 6.87 -4.87 -13.66
C GLY A 306 6.18 -5.34 -12.37
N TYR A 307 5.95 -4.48 -11.36
CA TYR A 307 5.22 -4.81 -10.13
C TYR A 307 3.79 -4.28 -10.19
N SER A 308 2.84 -4.88 -9.47
CA SER A 308 1.50 -4.31 -9.32
C SER A 308 1.41 -3.31 -8.16
N SER A 309 2.21 -3.50 -7.11
CA SER A 309 2.46 -2.50 -6.06
C SER A 309 3.95 -2.19 -5.98
N TRP A 310 4.40 -1.15 -6.67
CA TRP A 310 5.75 -0.63 -6.49
C TRP A 310 5.92 0.13 -5.18
N ARG A 311 4.83 0.70 -4.64
CA ARG A 311 4.83 1.31 -3.30
C ARG A 311 5.38 0.36 -2.25
N THR A 312 5.01 -0.92 -2.29
CA THR A 312 5.51 -1.92 -1.33
C THR A 312 7.04 -2.06 -1.42
N MET A 313 7.60 -2.04 -2.63
CA MET A 313 9.06 -2.13 -2.83
C MET A 313 9.79 -0.91 -2.28
N LEU A 314 9.22 0.29 -2.47
CA LEU A 314 9.77 1.52 -1.90
C LEU A 314 9.69 1.51 -0.37
N TRP A 315 8.54 1.09 0.17
CA TRP A 315 8.25 1.09 1.61
C TRP A 315 9.13 0.11 2.39
N GLN A 316 9.37 -1.09 1.85
CA GLN A 316 10.15 -2.14 2.53
C GLN A 316 11.61 -1.79 2.81
N ARG A 317 12.12 -0.66 2.28
CA ARG A 317 13.48 -0.17 2.52
C ARG A 317 13.61 0.60 3.84
N TRP A 318 12.49 0.98 4.45
CA TRP A 318 12.49 1.62 5.76
C TRP A 318 12.86 0.63 6.87
N PRO A 319 13.61 1.03 7.91
CA PRO A 319 14.23 0.11 8.88
C PRO A 319 13.26 -0.83 9.60
N THR A 320 12.03 -0.38 9.83
CA THR A 320 10.99 -1.13 10.54
C THR A 320 9.82 -1.53 9.63
N ALA A 321 9.95 -1.37 8.31
CA ALA A 321 8.87 -1.68 7.39
C ALA A 321 8.82 -3.18 7.06
N GLY A 322 7.61 -3.69 6.91
CA GLY A 322 7.32 -5.08 6.60
C GLY A 322 6.56 -5.80 7.71
N PRO A 323 6.56 -7.14 7.68
CA PRO A 323 5.80 -7.93 8.64
C PRO A 323 6.24 -7.67 10.09
N PRO A 324 5.30 -7.59 11.05
CA PRO A 324 5.64 -7.41 12.45
C PRO A 324 6.29 -8.68 13.02
N GLY A 325 7.07 -8.52 14.09
CA GLY A 325 7.54 -9.63 14.91
C GLY A 325 6.41 -10.33 15.67
N CYS A 326 6.74 -11.47 16.28
CA CYS A 326 5.89 -12.11 17.30
C CYS A 326 6.20 -11.48 18.66
N PHE A 327 5.17 -11.04 19.37
CA PHE A 327 5.30 -10.46 20.72
C PHE A 327 4.33 -11.14 21.66
N ALA A 328 4.75 -11.35 22.91
CA ALA A 328 3.90 -11.99 23.93
C ALA A 328 2.74 -11.08 24.35
N ASP A 329 3.02 -9.80 24.56
CA ASP A 329 2.11 -8.78 25.08
C ASP A 329 2.58 -7.36 24.66
N ALA A 330 1.87 -6.33 25.11
CA ALA A 330 2.24 -4.94 24.80
C ALA A 330 3.57 -4.53 25.45
N ALA A 331 3.94 -5.08 26.59
CA ALA A 331 5.18 -4.71 27.27
C ALA A 331 6.41 -5.19 26.48
N ASP A 332 6.33 -6.38 25.89
CA ASP A 332 7.33 -6.95 24.99
C ASP A 332 7.45 -6.12 23.70
N TYR A 333 6.32 -5.81 23.06
CA TYR A 333 6.27 -4.91 21.89
C TYR A 333 6.89 -3.54 22.20
N ASP A 334 6.45 -2.88 23.27
CA ASP A 334 6.95 -1.56 23.67
C ASP A 334 8.44 -1.63 24.08
N GLY A 335 8.92 -2.78 24.57
CA GLY A 335 10.33 -3.06 24.81
C GLY A 335 11.17 -2.96 23.54
N VAL A 336 10.76 -3.65 22.48
CA VAL A 336 11.43 -3.59 21.18
C VAL A 336 11.38 -2.19 20.57
N VAL A 337 10.24 -1.49 20.69
CA VAL A 337 10.14 -0.09 20.23
C VAL A 337 11.13 0.82 20.97
N ARG A 338 11.22 0.70 22.30
CA ARG A 338 12.20 1.46 23.11
C ARG A 338 13.65 1.13 22.73
N ASP A 339 13.95 -0.13 22.43
CA ASP A 339 15.29 -0.53 22.02
C ASP A 339 15.68 0.05 20.65
N LEU A 340 14.74 0.08 19.70
CA LEU A 340 14.94 0.72 18.38
C LEU A 340 15.16 2.24 18.50
N ILE A 341 14.43 2.91 19.39
CA ILE A 341 14.63 4.34 19.70
C ILE A 341 16.00 4.55 20.35
N ARG A 342 16.35 3.73 21.36
CA ARG A 342 17.64 3.83 22.07
C ARG A 342 18.83 3.61 21.13
N ALA A 343 18.69 2.71 20.17
CA ALA A 343 19.71 2.44 19.15
C ALA A 343 19.84 3.58 18.12
N GLY A 344 18.92 4.55 18.08
CA GLY A 344 18.89 5.61 17.09
C GLY A 344 18.39 5.17 15.70
N THR A 345 17.89 3.93 15.57
CA THR A 345 17.33 3.41 14.31
C THR A 345 16.06 4.15 13.91
N ILE A 346 15.25 4.53 14.90
CA ILE A 346 14.05 5.34 14.75
C ILE A 346 14.03 6.49 15.75
N SER A 347 13.38 7.61 15.38
CA SER A 347 13.29 8.80 16.24
C SER A 347 12.15 8.75 17.25
N ASP A 348 11.06 8.08 16.91
CA ASP A 348 9.84 8.00 17.72
C ASP A 348 9.02 6.74 17.37
N GLU A 349 8.03 6.41 18.21
CA GLU A 349 7.12 5.26 18.01
C GLU A 349 6.31 5.35 16.71
N GLY A 350 6.08 6.57 16.20
CA GLY A 350 5.39 6.80 14.95
C GLY A 350 6.15 6.28 13.72
N MET A 351 7.45 6.05 13.86
CA MET A 351 8.30 5.43 12.84
C MET A 351 8.24 3.91 12.82
N ILE A 352 7.40 3.25 13.64
CA ILE A 352 7.15 1.82 13.50
C ILE A 352 6.28 1.59 12.26
N TYR A 353 6.91 1.13 11.20
CA TYR A 353 6.30 0.98 9.87
C TYR A 353 5.84 -0.44 9.52
N TYR A 354 5.53 -1.26 10.54
CA TYR A 354 5.00 -2.59 10.32
C TYR A 354 3.74 -2.55 9.43
N ASP A 355 3.56 -3.61 8.64
CA ASP A 355 2.43 -3.81 7.72
C ASP A 355 1.07 -3.67 8.44
N VAL A 356 1.05 -4.03 9.72
CA VAL A 356 -0.02 -3.81 10.69
C VAL A 356 0.61 -3.49 12.05
N ARG A 357 0.02 -2.59 12.84
CA ARG A 357 0.52 -2.23 14.17
C ARG A 357 -0.60 -1.82 15.15
N PRO A 358 -0.38 -1.94 16.47
CA PRO A 358 -1.16 -1.17 17.43
C PRO A 358 -0.99 0.32 17.15
N SER A 359 -2.08 1.09 17.13
CA SER A 359 -1.96 2.54 17.04
C SER A 359 -1.26 3.09 18.30
N ALA A 360 -0.41 4.10 18.11
CA ALA A 360 0.29 4.78 19.19
C ALA A 360 -0.64 5.70 20.03
N HIS A 361 -1.79 6.09 19.47
CA HIS A 361 -2.66 7.10 20.06
C HIS A 361 -4.15 6.71 20.06
N LEU A 362 -4.53 5.63 19.38
CA LEU A 362 -5.89 5.09 19.37
C LEU A 362 -5.91 3.66 19.93
N ARG A 363 -7.06 3.24 20.46
CA ARG A 363 -7.31 1.83 20.84
C ARG A 363 -7.73 1.01 19.62
N THR A 364 -6.88 1.02 18.60
CA THR A 364 -7.14 0.37 17.31
C THR A 364 -5.94 -0.44 16.87
N LEU A 365 -6.21 -1.49 16.11
CA LEU A 365 -5.21 -2.07 15.22
C LEU A 365 -5.25 -1.34 13.87
N GLU A 366 -4.08 -0.97 13.38
CA GLU A 366 -3.90 -0.12 12.20
C GLU A 366 -3.22 -0.94 11.08
N LEU A 367 -3.91 -1.16 9.97
CA LEU A 367 -3.38 -1.72 8.73
C LEU A 367 -2.71 -0.62 7.91
N ARG A 368 -1.46 -0.83 7.49
CA ARG A 368 -0.68 0.16 6.71
C ARG A 368 -0.08 -0.39 5.41
N LEU A 369 -0.27 -1.69 5.15
CA LEU A 369 0.31 -2.38 4.00
C LEU A 369 -0.26 -1.92 2.66
N CYS A 370 -1.54 -1.54 2.59
CA CYS A 370 -2.25 -1.31 1.33
C CYS A 370 -1.79 -0.04 0.58
N ASP A 371 -1.81 -0.12 -0.75
CA ASP A 371 -1.69 1.07 -1.60
C ASP A 371 -2.92 1.97 -1.45
N ALA A 372 -2.77 3.27 -1.75
CA ALA A 372 -3.93 4.11 -1.99
C ALA A 372 -4.74 3.55 -3.17
N CYS A 373 -6.07 3.52 -3.03
CA CYS A 373 -6.95 2.87 -3.98
C CYS A 373 -7.67 3.92 -4.85
N PRO A 374 -7.62 3.82 -6.19
CA PRO A 374 -8.31 4.77 -7.07
C PRO A 374 -9.81 4.83 -6.77
N ARG A 375 -10.43 3.69 -6.46
CA ARG A 375 -11.85 3.56 -6.15
C ARG A 375 -12.10 3.45 -4.65
N ALA A 376 -13.03 4.23 -4.12
CA ALA A 376 -13.44 4.18 -2.72
C ALA A 376 -14.05 2.82 -2.35
N GLU A 377 -14.68 2.13 -3.29
CA GLU A 377 -15.21 0.78 -3.12
C GLU A 377 -14.12 -0.23 -2.73
N THR A 378 -12.92 -0.11 -3.29
CA THR A 378 -11.78 -0.98 -2.94
C THR A 378 -11.32 -0.72 -1.50
N VAL A 379 -11.36 0.53 -1.04
CA VAL A 379 -11.05 0.90 0.35
C VAL A 379 -12.07 0.30 1.31
N VAL A 380 -13.35 0.38 0.98
CA VAL A 380 -14.45 -0.22 1.76
C VAL A 380 -14.32 -1.75 1.82
N LEU A 381 -13.97 -2.40 0.69
CA LEU A 381 -13.70 -3.83 0.64
C LEU A 381 -12.56 -4.23 1.59
N VAL A 382 -11.42 -3.52 1.51
CA VAL A 382 -10.28 -3.77 2.40
C VAL A 382 -10.65 -3.53 3.86
N ALA A 383 -11.39 -2.46 4.16
CA ALA A 383 -11.82 -2.15 5.51
C ALA A 383 -12.77 -3.22 6.10
N GLY A 384 -13.72 -3.71 5.31
CA GLY A 384 -14.64 -4.78 5.72
C GLY A 384 -13.91 -6.11 5.97
N LEU A 385 -13.01 -6.51 5.07
CA LEU A 385 -12.20 -7.72 5.26
C LEU A 385 -11.25 -7.61 6.45
N PHE A 386 -10.61 -6.46 6.65
CA PHE A 386 -9.71 -6.24 7.78
C PHE A 386 -10.47 -6.21 9.12
N ARG A 387 -11.64 -5.57 9.18
CA ARG A 387 -12.54 -5.66 10.35
C ARG A 387 -12.89 -7.11 10.67
N ALA A 388 -13.30 -7.88 9.67
CA ALA A 388 -13.65 -9.29 9.87
C ALA A 388 -12.46 -10.13 10.37
N LEU A 389 -11.25 -9.89 9.83
CA LEU A 389 -10.02 -10.52 10.31
C LEU A 389 -9.73 -10.21 11.77
N VAL A 390 -9.88 -8.94 12.17
CA VAL A 390 -9.67 -8.49 13.56
C VAL A 390 -10.70 -9.10 14.51
N ILE A 391 -11.96 -9.24 14.08
CA ILE A 391 -13.02 -9.90 14.87
C ILE A 391 -12.74 -11.41 15.01
N ASP A 392 -12.45 -12.12 13.92
CA ASP A 392 -12.10 -13.55 13.95
C ASP A 392 -10.86 -13.81 14.84
N ALA A 393 -9.85 -12.95 14.73
CA ALA A 393 -8.65 -13.03 15.56
C ALA A 393 -8.94 -12.85 17.05
N GLN A 394 -9.73 -11.84 17.43
CA GLN A 394 -10.15 -11.64 18.83
C GLN A 394 -10.91 -12.84 19.37
N GLU A 395 -11.84 -13.39 18.60
CA GLU A 395 -12.62 -14.56 19.01
C GLU A 395 -11.73 -15.81 19.19
N ARG A 396 -10.76 -16.00 18.29
CA ARG A 396 -9.78 -17.10 18.41
C ARG A 396 -8.88 -16.94 19.63
N LEU A 397 -8.43 -15.73 19.94
CA LEU A 397 -7.63 -15.46 21.14
C LEU A 397 -8.46 -15.72 22.40
N ARG A 398 -9.71 -15.27 22.43
CA ARG A 398 -10.64 -15.46 23.55
C ARG A 398 -10.97 -16.93 23.80
N THR A 399 -11.05 -17.74 22.74
CA THR A 399 -11.39 -19.18 22.82
C THR A 399 -10.18 -20.11 22.85
N GLY A 400 -8.95 -19.58 22.88
CA GLY A 400 -7.72 -20.38 22.86
C GLY A 400 -7.49 -21.13 21.54
N ARG A 401 -8.11 -20.68 20.44
CA ARG A 401 -7.98 -21.26 19.09
C ARG A 401 -7.06 -20.46 18.17
N ALA A 402 -6.45 -19.39 18.69
CA ALA A 402 -5.46 -18.63 17.94
C ALA A 402 -4.21 -19.51 17.73
N PRO A 403 -3.62 -19.52 16.52
CA PRO A 403 -2.34 -20.19 16.32
C PRO A 403 -1.27 -19.57 17.22
N ASP A 404 -0.37 -20.40 17.75
CA ASP A 404 0.82 -19.89 18.42
C ASP A 404 1.69 -19.11 17.42
N CYS A 405 2.10 -17.91 17.80
CA CYS A 405 3.08 -17.15 17.04
C CYS A 405 4.46 -17.80 17.23
N ARG A 406 4.80 -18.76 16.37
CA ARG A 406 6.04 -19.57 16.48
C ARG A 406 7.32 -18.81 16.12
N GLY A 407 7.29 -17.48 16.10
CA GLY A 407 8.42 -16.64 15.72
C GLY A 407 8.77 -16.67 14.23
N ARG A 408 7.99 -17.36 13.38
CA ARG A 408 8.33 -17.61 11.97
C ARG A 408 7.53 -16.75 11.00
N HIS A 409 7.75 -15.44 11.05
CA HIS A 409 7.10 -14.46 10.17
C HIS A 409 7.93 -14.09 8.93
N GLU A 410 9.11 -14.69 8.74
CA GLU A 410 10.02 -14.36 7.65
C GLU A 410 9.38 -14.63 6.28
N TRP A 411 8.55 -15.67 6.17
CA TRP A 411 7.84 -16.00 4.94
C TRP A 411 6.82 -14.94 4.54
N LEU A 412 6.29 -14.15 5.49
CA LEU A 412 5.33 -13.08 5.20
C LEU A 412 5.95 -12.02 4.30
N ARG A 413 7.24 -11.75 4.43
CA ARG A 413 7.93 -10.81 3.52
C ARG A 413 7.91 -11.33 2.09
N GLY A 414 8.15 -12.63 1.89
CA GLY A 414 8.04 -13.29 0.59
C GLY A 414 6.61 -13.31 0.04
N ALA A 415 5.62 -13.53 0.91
CA ALA A 415 4.20 -13.49 0.52
C ALA A 415 3.75 -12.07 0.12
N SER A 416 4.11 -11.03 0.90
CA SER A 416 3.86 -9.63 0.57
C SER A 416 4.58 -9.22 -0.71
N TRP A 417 5.83 -9.65 -0.92
CA TRP A 417 6.55 -9.41 -2.17
C TRP A 417 5.83 -10.04 -3.37
N ARG A 418 5.35 -11.29 -3.24
CA ARG A 418 4.60 -11.96 -4.32
C ARG A 418 3.28 -11.24 -4.60
N ALA A 419 2.56 -10.82 -3.57
CA ALA A 419 1.34 -10.02 -3.73
C ALA A 419 1.63 -8.68 -4.41
N ALA A 420 2.71 -7.99 -4.03
CA ALA A 420 3.15 -6.76 -4.69
C ALA A 420 3.52 -6.98 -6.17
N ARG A 421 4.14 -8.12 -6.49
CA ARG A 421 4.55 -8.45 -7.86
C ARG A 421 3.38 -8.81 -8.78
N CYS A 422 2.39 -9.51 -8.25
CA CYS A 422 1.38 -10.22 -9.04
C CYS A 422 -0.05 -9.69 -8.88
N ALA A 423 -0.38 -9.09 -7.74
CA ALA A 423 -1.73 -8.72 -7.35
C ALA A 423 -2.76 -9.84 -7.61
N LEU A 424 -3.85 -9.54 -8.34
CA LEU A 424 -4.94 -10.48 -8.63
C LEU A 424 -4.70 -11.29 -9.92
N GLU A 425 -3.66 -10.96 -10.68
CA GLU A 425 -3.44 -11.45 -12.03
C GLU A 425 -2.69 -12.79 -12.10
N ALA A 426 -2.11 -13.26 -11.00
CA ALA A 426 -1.36 -14.52 -10.97
C ALA A 426 -1.56 -15.28 -9.65
N THR A 427 -0.49 -15.82 -9.06
CA THR A 427 -0.55 -16.62 -7.83
C THR A 427 -0.17 -15.81 -6.60
N LEU A 428 -0.83 -16.11 -5.49
CA LEU A 428 -0.48 -15.66 -4.14
C LEU A 428 0.04 -16.85 -3.33
N VAL A 429 0.63 -16.58 -2.17
CA VAL A 429 0.94 -17.62 -1.18
C VAL A 429 -0.33 -17.86 -0.37
N ASP A 430 -0.82 -19.11 -0.33
CA ASP A 430 -1.93 -19.49 0.56
C ASP A 430 -1.43 -19.49 2.02
N PRO A 431 -2.04 -18.69 2.92
CA PRO A 431 -1.57 -18.54 4.30
C PRO A 431 -1.66 -19.80 5.15
N GLU A 432 -2.45 -20.80 4.74
CA GLU A 432 -2.62 -22.04 5.50
C GLU A 432 -1.73 -23.17 4.97
N THR A 433 -1.50 -23.25 3.67
CA THR A 433 -0.67 -24.31 3.06
C THR A 433 0.78 -23.89 2.81
N HIS A 434 1.05 -22.58 2.80
CA HIS A 434 2.32 -21.95 2.39
C HIS A 434 2.74 -22.29 0.96
N GLN A 435 1.82 -22.78 0.12
CA GLN A 435 2.04 -23.05 -1.29
C GLN A 435 1.49 -21.92 -2.15
N GLU A 436 1.96 -21.83 -3.39
CA GLU A 436 1.35 -20.91 -4.34
C GLU A 436 -0.04 -21.41 -4.77
N ALA A 437 -0.99 -20.49 -4.88
CA ALA A 437 -2.33 -20.76 -5.38
C ALA A 437 -2.84 -19.56 -6.20
N PRO A 438 -3.74 -19.77 -7.18
CA PRO A 438 -4.33 -18.67 -7.93
C PRO A 438 -4.95 -17.60 -7.01
N ALA A 439 -4.68 -16.32 -7.26
CA ALA A 439 -5.10 -15.23 -6.38
C ALA A 439 -6.60 -15.26 -6.06
N GLY A 440 -7.44 -15.50 -7.07
CA GLY A 440 -8.89 -15.60 -6.89
C GLY A 440 -9.34 -16.75 -5.98
N GLN A 441 -8.57 -17.84 -5.87
CA GLN A 441 -8.87 -18.91 -4.92
C GLN A 441 -8.52 -18.48 -3.49
N VAL A 442 -7.35 -17.86 -3.30
CA VAL A 442 -6.92 -17.38 -1.97
C VAL A 442 -7.84 -16.27 -1.45
N VAL A 443 -8.28 -15.35 -2.31
CA VAL A 443 -9.25 -14.30 -1.97
C VAL A 443 -10.60 -14.89 -1.57
N ARG A 444 -11.16 -15.84 -2.35
CA ARG A 444 -12.44 -16.49 -1.99
C ARG A 444 -12.34 -17.35 -0.74
N LYS A 445 -11.17 -17.94 -0.48
CA LYS A 445 -10.88 -18.65 0.77
C LYS A 445 -10.94 -17.69 1.96
N LEU A 446 -10.31 -16.52 1.88
CA LEU A 446 -10.42 -15.46 2.89
C LEU A 446 -11.88 -15.06 3.10
N LEU A 447 -12.62 -14.75 2.02
CA LEU A 447 -14.02 -14.34 2.07
C LEU A 447 -14.89 -15.40 2.77
N THR A 448 -14.74 -16.67 2.38
CA THR A 448 -15.48 -17.79 2.97
C THR A 448 -15.18 -17.93 4.46
N ARG A 449 -13.90 -17.83 4.83
CA ARG A 449 -13.45 -17.91 6.22
C ARG A 449 -14.03 -16.78 7.07
N MET A 450 -14.11 -15.58 6.51
CA MET A 450 -14.58 -14.36 7.21
C MET A 450 -16.10 -14.22 7.23
N ARG A 451 -16.84 -15.08 6.50
CA ARG A 451 -18.30 -15.00 6.41
C ARG A 451 -19.03 -14.84 7.75
N PRO A 452 -18.73 -15.62 8.82
CA PRO A 452 -19.44 -15.47 10.09
C PRO A 452 -19.27 -14.07 10.72
N ALA A 453 -18.06 -13.51 10.68
CA ALA A 453 -17.79 -12.17 11.21
C ALA A 453 -18.46 -11.08 10.36
N LEU A 454 -18.47 -11.25 9.03
CA LEU A 454 -19.13 -10.33 8.11
C LEU A 454 -20.66 -10.34 8.29
N GLU A 455 -21.28 -11.52 8.42
CA GLU A 455 -22.74 -11.65 8.66
C GLU A 455 -23.13 -11.04 10.00
N ALA A 456 -22.33 -11.23 11.06
CA ALA A 456 -22.59 -10.67 12.39
C ALA A 456 -22.62 -9.14 12.41
N HIS A 457 -21.96 -8.47 11.46
CA HIS A 457 -21.90 -7.00 11.35
C HIS A 457 -22.71 -6.45 10.16
N GLY A 458 -23.43 -7.31 9.43
CA GLY A 458 -24.22 -6.88 8.26
C GLY A 458 -23.38 -6.52 7.03
N ASP A 459 -22.12 -6.93 6.98
CA ASP A 459 -21.17 -6.58 5.92
C ASP A 459 -21.13 -7.59 4.76
N TRP A 460 -21.69 -8.79 4.97
CA TRP A 460 -21.51 -9.93 4.07
C TRP A 460 -21.86 -9.60 2.62
N GLN A 461 -23.05 -9.06 2.38
CA GLN A 461 -23.54 -8.78 1.03
C GLN A 461 -22.64 -7.77 0.31
N THR A 462 -22.26 -6.69 1.00
CA THR A 462 -21.39 -5.64 0.46
C THR A 462 -20.00 -6.19 0.15
N VAL A 463 -19.37 -6.86 1.12
CA VAL A 463 -18.00 -7.40 0.95
C VAL A 463 -17.95 -8.51 -0.09
N GLN A 464 -18.95 -9.40 -0.15
CA GLN A 464 -19.04 -10.43 -1.18
C GLN A 464 -19.16 -9.81 -2.57
N ALA A 465 -20.07 -8.86 -2.77
CA ALA A 465 -20.29 -8.22 -4.06
C ALA A 465 -19.03 -7.46 -4.53
N LEU A 466 -18.40 -6.71 -3.63
CA LEU A 466 -17.15 -6.00 -3.93
C LEU A 466 -15.99 -6.95 -4.24
N THR A 467 -15.90 -8.09 -3.54
CA THR A 467 -14.88 -9.10 -3.80
C THR A 467 -15.02 -9.69 -5.21
N GLU A 468 -16.23 -10.12 -5.57
CA GLU A 468 -16.45 -10.71 -6.90
C GLU A 468 -16.27 -9.69 -8.02
N ALA A 469 -16.68 -8.44 -7.81
CA ALA A 469 -16.40 -7.35 -8.74
C ALA A 469 -14.89 -7.12 -8.93
N ALA A 470 -14.11 -7.08 -7.84
CA ALA A 470 -12.65 -6.92 -7.91
C ALA A 470 -11.97 -8.08 -8.64
N LEU A 471 -12.41 -9.32 -8.41
CA LEU A 471 -11.88 -10.50 -9.09
C LEU A 471 -12.24 -10.54 -10.58
N ALA A 472 -13.44 -10.08 -10.95
CA ALA A 472 -13.87 -10.03 -12.35
C ALA A 472 -13.14 -8.95 -13.16
N GLU A 473 -12.88 -7.79 -12.55
CA GLU A 473 -12.25 -6.65 -13.21
C GLU A 473 -10.71 -6.71 -13.19
N GLY A 474 -10.14 -7.36 -12.18
CA GLY A 474 -8.70 -7.36 -11.91
C GLY A 474 -8.25 -6.15 -11.08
N SER A 475 -6.96 -6.13 -10.74
CA SER A 475 -6.37 -5.10 -9.90
C SER A 475 -6.40 -3.71 -10.57
N ALA A 476 -6.31 -2.65 -9.75
CA ALA A 476 -6.13 -1.31 -10.29
C ALA A 476 -4.85 -1.23 -11.14
N ALA A 477 -3.78 -1.88 -10.74
CA ALA A 477 -2.54 -1.97 -11.52
C ALA A 477 -2.76 -2.53 -12.94
N ARG A 478 -3.59 -3.56 -13.11
CA ARG A 478 -3.96 -4.08 -14.44
C ARG A 478 -4.71 -3.03 -15.27
N ARG A 479 -5.68 -2.33 -14.67
CA ARG A 479 -6.43 -1.27 -15.37
C ARG A 479 -5.54 -0.11 -15.79
N ILE A 480 -4.64 0.32 -14.91
CA ILE A 480 -3.65 1.38 -15.18
C ILE A 480 -2.76 0.99 -16.36
N ARG A 481 -2.16 -0.21 -16.34
CA ARG A 481 -1.35 -0.70 -17.47
C ARG A 481 -2.14 -0.76 -18.77
N ARG A 482 -3.39 -1.22 -18.71
CA ARG A 482 -4.24 -1.26 -19.89
C ARG A 482 -4.49 0.13 -20.45
N ALA A 483 -4.78 1.13 -19.61
CA ALA A 483 -4.94 2.51 -20.06
C ALA A 483 -3.66 3.06 -20.73
N ALA A 484 -2.48 2.76 -20.17
CA ALA A 484 -1.19 3.16 -20.77
C ALA A 484 -0.92 2.48 -22.10
N HIS A 485 -1.27 1.20 -22.21
CA HIS A 485 -1.04 0.43 -23.41
C HIS A 485 -2.00 0.80 -24.54
N ASP A 486 -3.28 1.01 -24.21
CA ASP A 486 -4.33 1.34 -25.18
C ASP A 486 -4.18 2.80 -25.67
N GLU A 487 -3.59 3.68 -24.84
CA GLU A 487 -3.33 5.09 -25.15
C GLU A 487 -1.91 5.49 -24.70
N ASP A 488 -1.76 6.18 -23.56
CA ASP A 488 -0.48 6.65 -23.02
C ASP A 488 -0.52 6.81 -21.48
N LEU A 489 0.59 7.24 -20.88
CA LEU A 489 0.67 7.46 -19.44
C LEU A 489 -0.23 8.58 -18.94
N LEU A 490 -0.54 9.58 -19.77
CA LEU A 490 -1.48 10.62 -19.40
C LEU A 490 -2.89 10.05 -19.27
N ALA A 491 -3.30 9.16 -20.18
CA ALA A 491 -4.56 8.43 -20.10
C ALA A 491 -4.69 7.58 -18.83
N CYS A 492 -3.58 7.07 -18.28
CA CYS A 492 -3.58 6.46 -16.93
C CYS A 492 -3.94 7.48 -15.86
N VAL A 493 -3.31 8.65 -15.89
CA VAL A 493 -3.56 9.72 -14.91
C VAL A 493 -5.01 10.20 -15.01
N ASP A 494 -5.54 10.40 -16.22
CA ASP A 494 -6.94 10.76 -16.42
C ASP A 494 -7.90 9.70 -15.89
N MET A 495 -7.61 8.42 -16.12
CA MET A 495 -8.38 7.32 -15.53
C MET A 495 -8.36 7.38 -14.01
N LEU A 496 -7.19 7.63 -13.42
CA LEU A 496 -7.03 7.70 -11.97
C LEU A 496 -7.77 8.90 -11.37
N ILE A 497 -7.74 10.07 -12.02
CA ILE A 497 -8.51 11.25 -11.62
C ILE A 497 -10.00 10.91 -11.64
N ALA A 498 -10.50 10.33 -12.74
CA ALA A 498 -11.90 9.94 -12.88
C ALA A 498 -12.31 8.92 -11.80
N GLU A 499 -11.55 7.84 -11.61
CA GLU A 499 -11.84 6.84 -10.56
C GLU A 499 -11.80 7.47 -9.15
N THR A 500 -10.86 8.40 -8.90
CA THR A 500 -10.76 9.11 -7.61
C THR A 500 -12.00 9.97 -7.33
N ARG A 501 -12.58 10.59 -8.37
CA ARG A 501 -13.86 11.33 -8.32
C ARG A 501 -15.09 10.43 -8.14
N GLY A 502 -14.93 9.11 -8.27
CA GLY A 502 -16.03 8.14 -8.26
C GLY A 502 -16.68 7.95 -9.64
N GLU A 503 -16.03 8.40 -10.70
CA GLU A 503 -16.48 8.22 -12.08
C GLU A 503 -15.98 6.89 -12.65
N ARG A 504 -16.72 6.33 -13.61
CA ARG A 504 -16.24 5.21 -14.43
C ARG A 504 -15.80 5.78 -15.78
N ARG A 505 -14.51 5.69 -16.09
CA ARG A 505 -13.94 6.22 -17.34
C ARG A 505 -14.73 5.73 -18.56
N ARG A 506 -15.22 6.67 -19.36
CA ARG A 506 -15.53 6.45 -20.77
C ARG A 506 -14.26 6.77 -21.58
N PRO A 507 -13.91 6.00 -22.63
CA PRO A 507 -12.75 6.30 -23.46
C PRO A 507 -12.78 7.76 -23.92
N ARG A 508 -11.60 8.43 -24.01
CA ARG A 508 -11.51 9.75 -24.63
C ARG A 508 -12.13 9.65 -26.03
N SER A 509 -13.12 10.49 -26.33
CA SER A 509 -13.54 10.65 -27.73
C SER A 509 -12.33 11.18 -28.48
N THR A 510 -11.92 10.47 -29.53
CA THR A 510 -10.96 10.99 -30.50
C THR A 510 -11.41 12.40 -30.90
N PRO A 511 -10.51 13.41 -30.92
CA PRO A 511 -10.87 14.70 -31.47
C PRO A 511 -11.36 14.47 -32.90
N VAL A 512 -12.62 14.84 -33.18
CA VAL A 512 -13.07 14.97 -34.56
C VAL A 512 -12.16 16.02 -35.18
N GLY A 513 -11.34 15.60 -36.14
CA GLY A 513 -10.37 16.47 -36.80
C GLY A 513 -11.05 17.76 -37.24
N HIS A 514 -10.55 18.88 -36.74
CA HIS A 514 -10.86 20.17 -37.35
C HIS A 514 -10.35 20.13 -38.79
N PRO A 515 -11.15 20.56 -39.79
CA PRO A 515 -10.67 20.62 -41.16
C PRO A 515 -9.51 21.62 -41.25
N ASP A 516 -8.42 21.18 -41.88
CA ASP A 516 -7.20 21.94 -42.12
C ASP A 516 -7.52 23.35 -42.66
N VAL A 517 -7.22 24.35 -41.85
CA VAL A 517 -7.03 25.72 -42.32
C VAL A 517 -5.53 25.88 -42.52
N HIS A 518 -5.04 25.64 -43.74
CA HIS A 518 -3.94 26.37 -44.38
C HIS A 518 -3.57 25.71 -45.72
N SER A 519 -3.99 26.32 -46.83
CA SER A 519 -3.18 26.54 -48.04
C SER A 519 -4.07 27.11 -49.16
N ALA A 520 -4.47 28.38 -48.98
CA ALA A 520 -4.68 29.25 -50.13
C ALA A 520 -3.31 29.85 -50.46
N VAL A 521 -2.75 29.50 -51.63
CA VAL A 521 -1.92 30.32 -52.52
C VAL A 521 -1.40 29.42 -53.65
N ALA A 522 -1.48 29.96 -54.87
CA ALA A 522 -0.88 29.48 -56.12
C ALA A 522 -1.64 28.40 -56.92
N GLY A 523 -2.79 28.80 -57.47
CA GLY A 523 -3.02 28.52 -58.88
C GLY A 523 -2.34 29.61 -59.71
N VAL A 524 -1.57 29.23 -60.74
CA VAL A 524 -1.37 29.91 -62.04
C VAL A 524 -0.16 29.27 -62.76
N THR A 525 -0.40 28.87 -64.02
CA THR A 525 0.53 28.40 -65.08
C THR A 525 1.16 27.02 -64.87
N GLY A 526 1.19 26.09 -65.83
CA GLY A 526 0.95 26.17 -67.27
C GLY A 526 1.99 25.26 -67.94
N SER A 527 1.53 24.11 -68.45
CA SER A 527 2.28 23.19 -69.31
C SER A 527 2.97 23.92 -70.46
N PHE A 528 4.26 23.67 -70.73
CA PHE A 528 4.84 23.56 -72.08
C PHE A 528 6.35 23.20 -72.04
N TYR A 529 6.75 22.40 -73.04
CA TYR A 529 8.08 22.09 -73.59
C TYR A 529 8.85 20.79 -73.24
N ARG A 530 8.84 19.96 -74.29
CA ARG A 530 9.68 18.84 -74.74
C ARG A 530 11.21 18.99 -74.61
N SER A 531 11.81 17.79 -74.59
CA SER A 531 13.02 17.31 -75.31
C SER A 531 14.42 17.73 -74.87
N GLY A 532 15.28 16.73 -74.72
CA GLY A 532 16.75 16.89 -74.73
C GLY A 532 17.48 15.68 -74.14
N ALA A 533 17.72 14.66 -74.96
CA ALA A 533 18.63 13.56 -74.63
C ALA A 533 20.09 14.02 -74.79
N TRP A 534 20.97 13.67 -73.84
CA TRP A 534 22.41 13.46 -74.09
C TRP A 534 22.95 12.35 -73.17
N SER A 535 23.63 11.42 -73.81
CA SER A 535 24.27 10.19 -73.31
C SER A 535 25.78 10.38 -73.08
N ALA A 536 26.40 9.40 -72.40
CA ALA A 536 27.84 9.07 -72.30
C ALA A 536 28.64 9.86 -71.24
N ARG A 537 29.54 9.30 -70.39
CA ARG A 537 30.26 8.01 -70.29
C ARG A 537 30.93 7.90 -68.88
N PRO A 538 31.73 6.84 -68.52
CA PRO A 538 31.74 6.17 -67.21
C PRO A 538 33.04 6.45 -66.37
N PRO A 539 33.32 5.73 -65.25
CA PRO A 539 34.18 6.18 -64.15
C PRO A 539 35.64 5.70 -64.24
N ILE A 540 36.58 6.45 -63.64
CA ILE A 540 37.91 5.97 -63.22
C ILE A 540 38.40 6.78 -62.00
N GLY A 541 38.86 6.08 -60.96
CA GLY A 541 40.04 6.49 -60.17
C GLY A 541 39.83 6.69 -58.66
N GLY A 542 40.31 5.73 -57.85
CA GLY A 542 40.44 5.83 -56.40
C GLY A 542 40.45 4.47 -55.72
#